data_AF-A0ABD3EYY3-F1
#
_entry.id   AF-A0ABD3EYY3-F1
#
_cell.length_a   1.000
_cell.length_b   1.000
_cell.length_c   1.000
_cell.angle_alpha   90.00
_cell.angle_beta   90.00
_cell.angle_gamma   90.00
#
_symmetry.space_group_name_H-M   'P 1'
#
loop_
_entity.id
_entity.type
_entity.pdbx_description
1 polymer ?
#
loop_
_entity_poly.entity_id
_entity_poly.type
_entity_poly.pdbx_seq_one_letter_code
_entity_poly.pdbx_strand_id
1 'polypeptide(L)'
;MSGIHVASCSFLHLGCRSDQHELFSPSYARSNKKRNAKLLRCFPHCCLDYIERSYCGSSLHMLATFESDDDAAVANENENLIVCARFEAAADLPLPGVGNGVTPLPLESITALPSSALRGFLVESGWILGEKATHTYQQQFSKNTVLYLFNNRCSPQ
;
A
#
# COMPACT_ATOMS: atom_id res chain seq x y z
N MET A 1 26.47 10.72 -10.12
CA MET A 1 25.30 10.54 -9.25
C MET A 1 25.18 9.05 -9.00
N SER A 2 25.58 8.59 -7.82
CA SER A 2 25.30 7.24 -7.35
C SER A 2 23.77 7.08 -7.30
N GLY A 3 23.26 6.04 -7.96
CA GLY A 3 21.83 5.71 -7.93
C GLY A 3 21.44 5.17 -6.55
N ILE A 4 20.15 5.25 -6.22
CA ILE A 4 19.58 4.50 -5.09
C ILE A 4 19.30 3.09 -5.59
N HIS A 5 19.91 2.08 -4.97
CA HIS A 5 19.74 0.68 -5.38
C HIS A 5 18.84 -0.06 -4.41
N VAL A 6 17.65 -0.42 -4.87
CA VAL A 6 16.68 -1.23 -4.12
C VAL A 6 16.95 -2.70 -4.40
N ALA A 7 17.30 -3.45 -3.36
CA ALA A 7 17.54 -4.89 -3.44
C ALA A 7 16.22 -5.69 -3.42
N SER A 8 15.25 -5.29 -2.60
CA SER A 8 13.94 -5.94 -2.55
C SER A 8 12.86 -5.07 -1.90
N CYS A 9 11.61 -5.39 -2.18
CA CYS A 9 10.44 -4.83 -1.50
C CYS A 9 9.58 -5.98 -0.98
N SER A 10 9.09 -5.85 0.26
CA SER A 10 8.16 -6.82 0.85
C SER A 10 7.03 -6.11 1.58
N PHE A 11 5.82 -6.67 1.48
CA PHE A 11 4.68 -6.18 2.23
C PHE A 11 4.55 -6.92 3.57
N LEU A 12 4.15 -6.19 4.61
CA LEU A 12 3.92 -6.74 5.93
C LEU A 12 2.84 -5.96 6.69
N HIS A 13 2.35 -6.56 7.77
CA HIS A 13 1.46 -5.93 8.72
C HIS A 13 2.02 -6.13 10.14
N LEU A 14 2.56 -5.06 10.74
CA LEU A 14 3.25 -5.12 12.05
C LEU A 14 2.37 -5.60 13.22
N GLY A 15 1.04 -5.58 13.05
CA GLY A 15 0.08 -6.11 14.02
C GLY A 15 -0.24 -7.59 13.83
N CYS A 16 0.40 -8.28 12.88
CA CYS A 16 0.18 -9.68 12.60
C CYS A 16 1.45 -10.49 12.45
N ARG A 17 1.33 -11.78 12.76
CA ARG A 17 2.38 -12.74 12.46
C ARG A 17 2.07 -13.42 11.14
N SER A 18 2.93 -13.21 10.14
CA SER A 18 2.77 -13.76 8.79
C SER A 18 2.83 -15.29 8.73
N ASP A 19 3.18 -15.97 9.83
CA ASP A 19 3.19 -17.43 9.94
C ASP A 19 1.80 -18.03 10.20
N GLN A 20 0.79 -17.22 10.52
CA GLN A 20 -0.56 -17.69 10.85
C GLN A 20 -1.57 -17.60 9.70
N HIS A 21 -1.36 -16.69 8.75
CA HIS A 21 -2.21 -16.53 7.55
C HIS A 21 -1.50 -15.68 6.49
N GLU A 22 -2.01 -15.71 5.26
CA GLU A 22 -1.57 -14.83 4.18
C GLU A 22 -1.86 -13.36 4.48
N LEU A 23 -1.02 -12.45 3.99
CA LEU A 23 -1.21 -11.01 4.16
C LEU A 23 -2.37 -10.48 3.33
N PHE A 24 -2.58 -11.02 2.12
CA PHE A 24 -3.65 -10.57 1.23
C PHE A 24 -4.67 -11.68 1.02
N SER A 25 -5.95 -11.32 1.07
CA SER A 25 -7.03 -12.21 0.66
C SER A 25 -7.20 -12.19 -0.87
N PRO A 26 -7.58 -13.33 -1.50
CA PRO A 26 -7.92 -13.37 -2.93
C PRO A 26 -9.15 -12.51 -3.27
N SER A 27 -9.98 -12.15 -2.28
CA SER A 27 -11.13 -11.26 -2.47
C SER A 27 -11.46 -10.45 -1.23
N TYR A 28 -12.06 -9.27 -1.44
CA TYR A 28 -12.41 -8.33 -0.38
C TYR A 28 -13.86 -7.87 -0.51
N ALA A 29 -14.57 -7.83 0.62
CA ALA A 29 -15.89 -7.25 0.66
C ALA A 29 -15.84 -5.72 0.55
N ARG A 30 -16.72 -5.16 -0.29
CA ARG A 30 -16.87 -3.71 -0.48
C ARG A 30 -18.19 -3.21 0.09
N SER A 31 -18.18 -1.98 0.60
CA SER A 31 -19.39 -1.28 1.06
C SER A 31 -19.55 0.05 0.35
N ASN A 32 -20.79 0.44 0.11
CA ASN A 32 -21.12 1.72 -0.54
C ASN A 32 -20.94 2.87 0.46
N LYS A 33 -20.24 3.91 0.02
CA LYS A 33 -20.14 5.21 0.68
C LYS A 33 -21.15 6.18 0.05
N LYS A 34 -21.37 7.34 0.69
CA LYS A 34 -22.03 8.48 0.05
C LYS A 34 -21.30 8.82 -1.25
N ARG A 35 -22.04 9.27 -2.28
CA ARG A 35 -21.54 9.63 -3.62
C ARG A 35 -21.05 8.45 -4.49
N ASN A 36 -21.62 7.25 -4.33
CA ASN A 36 -21.33 6.06 -5.15
C ASN A 36 -19.87 5.54 -5.09
N ALA A 37 -19.05 6.03 -4.16
CA ALA A 37 -17.75 5.43 -3.90
C ALA A 37 -17.93 4.10 -3.14
N LYS A 38 -17.02 3.16 -3.37
CA LYS A 38 -16.96 1.90 -2.60
C LYS A 38 -15.69 1.94 -1.74
N LEU A 39 -15.69 1.19 -0.64
CA LEU A 39 -14.55 1.04 0.27
C LEU A 39 -14.31 -0.45 0.55
N LEU A 40 -13.04 -0.85 0.60
CA LEU A 40 -12.64 -2.19 1.03
C LEU A 40 -12.73 -2.27 2.57
N ARG A 41 -13.57 -3.20 3.08
CA ARG A 41 -13.84 -3.29 4.52
C ARG A 41 -12.66 -3.84 5.33
N CYS A 42 -12.00 -4.86 4.79
CA CYS A 42 -11.06 -5.70 5.51
C CYS A 42 -9.70 -5.73 4.83
N PHE A 43 -9.24 -4.59 4.33
CA PHE A 43 -7.95 -4.54 3.65
C PHE A 43 -6.82 -4.16 4.64
N PRO A 44 -5.64 -4.82 4.61
CA PRO A 44 -5.34 -6.05 3.86
C PRO A 44 -5.97 -7.31 4.50
N HIS A 45 -6.29 -7.27 5.80
CA HIS A 45 -7.17 -8.20 6.52
C HIS A 45 -7.38 -7.67 7.95
N CYS A 46 -8.32 -8.27 8.69
CA CYS A 46 -8.49 -8.00 10.12
C CYS A 46 -7.87 -9.15 10.91
N CYS A 47 -6.78 -8.91 11.65
CA CYS A 47 -6.20 -9.91 12.55
C CYS A 47 -7.11 -10.09 13.78
N LEU A 48 -7.46 -11.34 14.10
CA LEU A 48 -8.06 -11.83 15.36
C LEU A 48 -9.44 -11.29 15.80
N ASP A 49 -9.90 -10.14 15.30
CA ASP A 49 -11.20 -9.56 15.64
C ASP A 49 -11.97 -9.14 14.38
N TYR A 50 -12.32 -10.11 13.52
CA TYR A 50 -13.25 -9.82 12.43
C TYR A 50 -14.62 -9.46 13.03
N ILE A 51 -14.95 -8.18 12.99
CA ILE A 51 -16.29 -7.70 13.32
C ILE A 51 -17.11 -7.70 12.03
N GLU A 52 -18.12 -8.55 11.97
CA GLU A 52 -19.04 -8.61 10.85
C GLU A 52 -19.62 -7.22 10.59
N ARG A 53 -19.51 -6.75 9.33
CA ARG A 53 -19.98 -5.43 8.87
C ARG A 53 -19.21 -4.20 9.38
N SER A 54 -18.07 -4.38 10.04
CA SER A 54 -17.17 -3.26 10.39
C SER A 54 -16.17 -2.92 9.27
N TYR A 55 -15.52 -1.77 9.41
CA TYR A 55 -14.38 -1.32 8.60
C TYR A 55 -13.13 -1.40 9.48
N CYS A 56 -12.36 -2.50 9.38
CA CYS A 56 -11.16 -2.63 10.21
C CYS A 56 -10.00 -1.78 9.68
N GLY A 57 -10.03 -1.45 8.38
CA GLY A 57 -9.17 -0.46 7.73
C GLY A 57 -7.74 -0.51 8.25
N SER A 58 -7.06 -1.65 8.19
CA SER A 58 -5.74 -1.74 8.79
C SER A 58 -4.67 -1.09 7.90
N SER A 59 -3.56 -0.69 8.51
CA SER A 59 -2.42 -0.16 7.77
C SER A 59 -1.66 -1.28 7.06
N LEU A 60 -1.26 -1.05 5.82
CA LEU A 60 -0.34 -1.93 5.11
C LEU A 60 1.05 -1.32 5.19
N HIS A 61 2.07 -2.12 5.49
CA HIS A 61 3.45 -1.64 5.48
C HIS A 61 4.20 -2.27 4.31
N MET A 62 5.18 -1.55 3.78
CA MET A 62 6.15 -2.09 2.84
C MET A 62 7.55 -1.77 3.33
N LEU A 63 8.36 -2.81 3.44
CA LEU A 63 9.77 -2.69 3.74
C LEU A 63 10.54 -2.67 2.43
N ALA A 64 11.14 -1.53 2.10
CA ALA A 64 12.13 -1.41 1.04
C ALA A 64 13.51 -1.72 1.62
N THR A 65 14.20 -2.69 1.04
CA THR A 65 15.57 -3.06 1.41
C THR A 65 16.50 -2.58 0.32
N PHE A 66 17.56 -1.87 0.70
CA PHE A 66 18.55 -1.29 -0.20
C PHE A 66 19.84 -2.11 -0.18
N GLU A 67 20.66 -1.97 -1.22
CA GLU A 67 21.94 -2.68 -1.33
C GLU A 67 22.93 -2.29 -0.23
N SER A 68 22.80 -1.08 0.34
CA SER A 68 23.67 -0.56 1.40
C SER A 68 22.93 0.31 2.42
N ASP A 69 23.54 0.49 3.59
CA ASP A 69 23.08 1.45 4.62
C ASP A 69 23.09 2.89 4.07
N ASP A 70 24.07 3.24 3.23
CA ASP A 70 24.19 4.56 2.61
C ASP A 70 23.05 4.81 1.61
N ASP A 71 22.70 3.82 0.78
CA ASP A 71 21.56 3.93 -0.15
C ASP A 71 20.24 4.11 0.60
N ALA A 72 20.05 3.40 1.72
CA ALA A 72 18.88 3.55 2.57
C ALA A 72 18.83 4.94 3.23
N ALA A 73 19.96 5.46 3.70
CA ALA A 73 20.04 6.81 4.27
C ALA A 73 19.71 7.88 3.22
N VAL A 74 20.29 7.79 2.02
CA VAL A 74 19.99 8.69 0.90
C VAL A 74 18.51 8.61 0.51
N ALA A 75 17.94 7.41 0.41
CA ALA A 75 16.50 7.22 0.14
C ALA A 75 15.61 7.82 1.25
N ASN A 76 16.03 7.68 2.50
CA ASN A 76 15.30 8.18 3.65
C ASN A 76 15.33 9.71 3.77
N GLU A 77 16.39 10.37 3.29
CA GLU A 77 16.50 11.83 3.29
C GLU A 77 15.98 12.46 1.99
N ASN A 78 15.86 11.69 0.91
CA ASN A 78 15.38 12.19 -0.37
C ASN A 78 13.86 12.41 -0.38
N GLU A 79 13.43 13.67 -0.34
CA GLU A 79 12.02 14.08 -0.44
C GLU A 79 11.42 13.86 -1.84
N ASN A 80 12.27 13.73 -2.87
CA ASN A 80 11.83 13.45 -4.24
C ASN A 80 11.62 11.94 -4.49
N LEU A 81 12.08 11.08 -3.58
CA LEU A 81 11.78 9.65 -3.65
C LEU A 81 10.41 9.39 -3.06
N ILE A 82 9.46 9.06 -3.94
CA ILE A 82 8.06 8.83 -3.58
C ILE A 82 7.73 7.36 -3.76
N VAL A 83 7.06 6.79 -2.76
CA VAL A 83 6.59 5.41 -2.78
C VAL A 83 5.07 5.41 -2.81
N CYS A 84 4.49 4.71 -3.79
CA CYS A 84 3.05 4.58 -3.95
C CYS A 84 2.67 3.12 -4.11
N ALA A 85 1.47 2.75 -3.65
CA ALA A 85 0.85 1.47 -3.91
C ALA A 85 -0.46 1.67 -4.68
N ARG A 86 -0.80 0.75 -5.57
CA ARG A 86 -2.08 0.72 -6.29
C ARG A 86 -2.61 -0.70 -6.27
N PHE A 87 -3.90 -0.84 -6.00
CA PHE A 87 -4.57 -2.13 -5.91
C PHE A 87 -5.53 -2.27 -7.08
N GLU A 88 -5.37 -3.36 -7.82
CA GLU A 88 -6.07 -3.61 -9.07
C GLU A 88 -6.86 -4.91 -8.95
N ALA A 89 -8.01 -4.99 -9.62
CA ALA A 89 -8.73 -6.23 -9.76
C ALA A 89 -8.07 -7.08 -10.85
N ALA A 90 -7.87 -8.37 -10.60
CA ALA A 90 -7.22 -9.28 -11.54
C ALA A 90 -8.04 -9.60 -12.80
N ALA A 91 -9.28 -9.11 -12.92
CA ALA A 91 -10.15 -9.44 -14.05
C ALA A 91 -11.01 -8.25 -14.54
N ASP A 92 -11.00 -8.04 -15.85
CA ASP A 92 -11.96 -7.25 -16.63
C ASP A 92 -13.33 -7.94 -16.73
N LEU A 93 -13.82 -8.58 -15.66
CA LEU A 93 -15.21 -9.04 -15.68
C LEU A 93 -16.11 -7.82 -15.46
N PRO A 94 -16.96 -7.45 -16.43
CA PRO A 94 -17.93 -6.39 -16.23
C PRO A 94 -18.98 -6.92 -15.26
N LEU A 95 -18.71 -6.76 -13.97
CA LEU A 95 -19.70 -6.99 -12.93
C LEU A 95 -20.64 -5.78 -12.94
N PRO A 96 -21.95 -5.98 -13.16
CA PRO A 96 -22.92 -4.90 -13.13
C PRO A 96 -22.81 -4.10 -11.83
N GLY A 97 -22.51 -2.80 -11.93
CA GLY A 97 -22.38 -1.91 -10.78
C GLY A 97 -20.99 -1.83 -10.13
N VAL A 98 -19.94 -2.37 -10.75
CA VAL A 98 -18.54 -2.05 -10.43
C VAL A 98 -18.12 -0.87 -11.32
N GLY A 99 -17.78 0.27 -10.71
CA GLY A 99 -17.27 1.44 -11.46
C GLY A 99 -16.03 1.07 -12.28
N ASN A 100 -15.76 1.86 -13.33
CA ASN A 100 -14.73 1.63 -14.36
C ASN A 100 -13.61 0.69 -13.92
N GLY A 101 -13.52 -0.47 -14.58
CA GLY A 101 -12.40 -1.39 -14.44
C GLY A 101 -11.09 -0.61 -14.68
N VAL A 102 -10.20 -0.67 -13.71
CA VAL A 102 -8.87 -0.07 -13.84
C VAL A 102 -8.04 -1.07 -14.64
N THR A 103 -7.63 -0.69 -15.85
CA THR A 103 -6.73 -1.51 -16.66
C THR A 103 -5.44 -1.76 -15.88
N PRO A 104 -5.05 -3.02 -15.67
CA PRO A 104 -3.87 -3.35 -14.88
C PRO A 104 -2.61 -2.79 -15.54
N LEU A 105 -1.69 -2.26 -14.73
CA LEU A 105 -0.41 -1.81 -15.26
C LEU A 105 0.44 -3.02 -15.63
N PRO A 106 1.14 -2.99 -16.78
CA PRO A 106 2.10 -4.03 -17.10
C PRO A 106 3.18 -4.10 -16.01
N LEU A 107 3.54 -5.33 -15.62
CA LEU A 107 4.61 -5.57 -14.66
C LEU A 107 5.93 -4.96 -15.16
N GLU A 108 6.74 -4.40 -14.26
CA GLU A 108 8.00 -3.71 -14.57
C GLU A 108 7.89 -2.53 -15.55
N SER A 109 6.70 -1.95 -15.75
CA SER A 109 6.55 -0.79 -16.63
C SER A 109 6.84 0.54 -15.91
N ILE A 110 7.52 1.43 -16.62
CA ILE A 110 7.67 2.82 -16.19
C ILE A 110 6.39 3.56 -16.56
N THR A 111 5.66 4.03 -15.55
CA THR A 111 4.42 4.80 -15.72
C THR A 111 4.57 6.18 -15.10
N ALA A 112 4.09 7.21 -15.79
CA ALA A 112 4.01 8.54 -15.23
C ALA A 112 2.99 8.57 -14.09
N LEU A 113 3.43 8.94 -12.89
CA LEU A 113 2.54 9.06 -11.74
C LEU A 113 1.60 10.27 -11.96
N PRO A 114 0.27 10.12 -11.83
CA PRO A 114 -0.64 11.24 -12.01
C PRO A 114 -0.44 12.27 -10.91
N SER A 115 -0.60 13.56 -11.22
CA SER A 115 -0.40 14.67 -10.26
C SER A 115 -1.32 14.57 -9.04
N SER A 116 -2.45 13.87 -9.16
CA SER A 116 -3.40 13.60 -8.08
C SER A 116 -2.86 12.60 -7.05
N ALA A 117 -1.96 11.67 -7.43
CA ALA A 117 -1.32 10.74 -6.50
C ALA A 117 -0.36 11.45 -5.54
N LEU A 118 0.26 12.55 -5.99
CA LEU A 118 1.17 13.36 -5.17
C LEU A 118 0.46 14.18 -4.09
N ARG A 119 -0.87 14.32 -4.16
CA ARG A 119 -1.65 15.15 -3.22
C ARG A 119 -2.15 14.38 -2.00
N GLY A 120 -1.85 13.08 -1.86
CA GLY A 120 -2.23 12.27 -0.68
C GLY A 120 -3.74 12.03 -0.50
N PHE A 121 -4.60 12.65 -1.30
CA PHE A 121 -6.05 12.47 -1.24
C PHE A 121 -6.48 11.30 -2.11
N LEU A 122 -6.77 10.18 -1.44
CA LEU A 122 -7.35 8.89 -1.86
C LEU A 122 -8.56 8.91 -2.82
N VAL A 123 -9.00 10.05 -3.35
CA VAL A 123 -10.36 10.18 -3.88
C VAL A 123 -10.46 9.92 -5.38
N GLU A 124 -9.38 10.07 -6.17
CA GLU A 124 -9.51 9.99 -7.64
C GLU A 124 -8.42 9.22 -8.39
N SER A 125 -7.22 9.03 -7.83
CA SER A 125 -6.09 8.47 -8.59
C SER A 125 -5.98 6.94 -8.55
N GLY A 126 -6.61 6.27 -7.58
CA GLY A 126 -6.39 4.83 -7.30
C GLY A 126 -5.02 4.51 -6.70
N TRP A 127 -4.18 5.51 -6.48
CA TRP A 127 -2.86 5.39 -5.86
C TRP A 127 -2.92 5.80 -4.40
N ILE A 128 -2.21 5.04 -3.56
CA ILE A 128 -2.04 5.29 -2.14
C ILE A 128 -0.59 5.70 -1.93
N LEU A 129 -0.38 6.92 -1.44
CA LEU A 129 0.93 7.40 -1.07
C LEU A 129 1.41 6.70 0.21
N GLY A 130 2.65 6.22 0.19
CA GLY A 130 3.33 5.66 1.35
C GLY A 130 4.01 6.75 2.16
N GLU A 131 3.77 6.77 3.46
CA GLU A 131 4.45 7.64 4.41
C GLU A 131 5.62 6.88 5.04
N LYS A 132 6.75 7.55 5.30
CA LYS A 132 7.85 6.93 6.07
C LYS A 132 7.35 6.64 7.48
N ALA A 133 7.55 5.41 7.95
CA ALA A 133 7.11 5.02 9.28
C ALA A 133 7.86 5.80 10.36
N THR A 134 7.23 5.95 11.52
CA THR A 134 7.88 6.56 12.69
C THR A 134 9.13 5.79 13.08
N HIS A 135 10.11 6.49 13.65
CA HIS A 135 11.38 5.92 14.13
C HIS A 135 11.20 4.66 15.00
N THR A 136 10.18 4.61 15.86
CA THR A 136 9.87 3.45 16.72
C THR A 136 9.63 2.16 15.93
N TYR A 137 8.94 2.23 14.79
CA TYR A 137 8.71 1.07 13.94
C TYR A 137 9.93 0.76 13.07
N GLN A 138 10.61 1.80 12.57
CA GLN A 138 11.81 1.66 11.76
C GLN A 138 12.96 0.94 12.49
N GLN A 139 13.13 1.20 13.80
CA GLN A 139 14.20 0.57 14.62
C GLN A 139 14.11 -0.96 14.73
N GLN A 140 12.96 -1.55 14.38
CA GLN A 140 12.78 -3.00 14.40
C GLN A 140 13.43 -3.69 13.20
N PHE A 141 13.90 -2.94 12.21
CA PHE A 141 14.47 -3.44 10.96
C PHE A 141 15.93 -3.04 10.79
N SER A 142 16.61 -3.72 9.86
CA SER A 142 18.00 -3.44 9.50
C SER A 142 18.18 -2.01 8.99
N LYS A 143 19.38 -1.45 9.17
CA LYS A 143 19.69 -0.07 8.78
C LYS A 143 19.56 0.19 7.28
N ASN A 144 19.84 -0.80 6.45
CA ASN A 144 19.67 -0.76 5.00
C ASN A 144 18.20 -0.85 4.55
N THR A 145 17.23 -0.52 5.41
CA THR A 145 15.81 -0.60 5.08
C THR A 145 15.09 0.70 5.37
N VAL A 146 14.04 0.98 4.60
CA VAL A 146 13.10 2.06 4.88
C VAL A 146 11.69 1.47 4.88
N LEU A 147 10.98 1.69 5.98
CA LEU A 147 9.62 1.22 6.17
C LEU A 147 8.62 2.29 5.74
N TYR A 148 7.75 1.92 4.81
CA TYR A 148 6.65 2.77 4.34
C TYR A 148 5.32 2.26 4.88
N LEU A 149 4.46 3.19 5.28
CA LEU A 149 3.11 3.00 5.78
C LEU A 149 2.12 3.47 4.72
N PHE A 150 1.26 2.56 4.27
CA PHE A 150 0.11 2.88 3.45
C PHE A 150 -1.15 2.89 4.29
N ASN A 151 -2.14 3.63 3.79
CA ASN A 151 -3.52 3.63 4.25
C ASN A 151 -3.74 4.24 5.66
N ASN A 152 -2.74 4.22 6.55
CA ASN A 152 -2.75 4.82 7.90
C ASN A 152 -4.11 4.69 8.62
N ARG A 153 -4.56 3.44 8.75
CA ARG A 153 -5.84 3.06 9.35
C ARG A 153 -7.13 3.56 8.64
N CYS A 154 -7.02 4.06 7.42
CA CYS A 154 -8.19 4.31 6.57
C CYS A 154 -8.62 3.02 5.85
N SER A 155 -9.74 3.01 5.15
CA SER A 155 -10.02 1.94 4.19
C SER A 155 -9.65 2.43 2.79
N PRO A 156 -8.91 1.65 1.98
CA PRO A 156 -8.75 1.97 0.58
C PRO A 156 -10.11 1.90 -0.13
N GLN A 157 -10.29 2.73 -1.17
CA GLN A 157 -11.54 2.82 -1.93
C GLN A 157 -11.66 1.70 -2.98
#